data_AF-A0A952VXU2-F1
#
_entry.id   AF-A0A952VXU2-F1
#
_cell.length_a   1.000
_cell.length_b   1.000
_cell.length_c   1.000
_cell.angle_alpha   90.00
_cell.angle_beta   90.00
_cell.angle_gamma   90.00
#
_symmetry.space_group_name_H-M   'P 1'
#
loop_
_entity.id
_entity.type
_entity.pdbx_description
1 polymer ?
#
loop_
_entity_poly.entity_id
_entity_poly.type
_entity_poly.pdbx_seq_one_letter_code
_entity_poly.pdbx_strand_id
1 'polypeptide(L)' 'MKDRSALAQEWFRKADSDLADAWRTIASEGPYDTACFHAQQAVEKYLKDVLAWRSLGDGWEVVLKKRNSDAGFVPPAG' A
#
# COMPACT_ATOMS: atom_id res chain seq x y z
N MET A 1 17.55 -1.69 -17.75
CA MET A 1 17.33 -1.84 -16.29
C MET A 1 16.23 -0.86 -15.91
N LYS A 2 15.12 -1.30 -15.28
CA LYS A 2 14.13 -0.37 -14.75
C LYS A 2 14.84 0.50 -13.70
N ASP A 3 14.68 1.81 -13.81
CA ASP A 3 15.25 2.74 -12.84
C ASP A 3 14.64 2.44 -11.47
N ARG A 4 15.48 1.97 -10.54
CA ARG A 4 15.07 1.61 -9.17
C ARG A 4 14.55 2.83 -8.42
N SER A 5 15.06 4.02 -8.74
CA SER A 5 14.54 5.28 -8.20
C SER A 5 13.11 5.53 -8.67
N ALA A 6 12.81 5.25 -9.94
CA ALA A 6 11.46 5.39 -10.47
C ALA A 6 10.48 4.36 -9.86
N LEU A 7 10.95 3.12 -9.64
CA LEU A 7 10.14 2.09 -8.97
C LEU A 7 9.84 2.46 -7.51
N ALA A 8 10.84 2.96 -6.80
CA ALA A 8 10.71 3.47 -5.44
C ALA A 8 9.65 4.59 -5.41
N GLN A 9 9.83 5.66 -6.19
CA GLN A 9 8.90 6.79 -6.26
C GLN A 9 7.44 6.38 -6.54
N GLU A 10 7.21 5.37 -7.39
CA GLU A 10 5.86 4.89 -7.67
C GLU A 10 5.23 4.17 -6.45
N TRP A 11 6.03 3.47 -5.64
CA TRP A 11 5.55 2.89 -4.38
C TRP A 11 5.23 3.97 -3.35
N PHE A 12 6.07 5.01 -3.26
CA PHE A 12 5.83 6.15 -2.38
C PHE A 12 4.52 6.85 -2.72
N ARG A 13 4.30 7.16 -4.01
CA ARG A 13 3.07 7.81 -4.49
C ARG A 13 1.80 6.99 -4.18
N LYS A 14 1.88 5.67 -4.27
CA LYS A 14 0.75 4.79 -3.92
C LYS A 14 0.52 4.75 -2.41
N ALA A 15 1.58 4.73 -1.61
CA ALA A 15 1.49 4.80 -0.16
C ALA A 15 0.83 6.11 0.31
N ASP A 16 1.18 7.24 -0.31
CA ASP A 16 0.53 8.54 -0.07
C ASP A 16 -0.98 8.49 -0.36
N SER A 17 -1.36 7.83 -1.46
CA SER A 17 -2.79 7.67 -1.81
C SER A 17 -3.55 6.88 -0.74
N ASP A 18 -3.01 5.75 -0.30
CA ASP A 18 -3.64 4.95 0.76
C ASP A 18 -3.73 5.73 2.07
N LEU A 19 -2.69 6.48 2.43
CA LEU A 19 -2.72 7.30 3.65
C LEU A 19 -3.80 8.38 3.55
N ALA A 20 -3.95 9.02 2.39
CA ALA A 20 -5.00 10.00 2.17
C ALA A 20 -6.41 9.39 2.27
N ASP A 21 -6.60 8.16 1.77
CA ASP A 21 -7.88 7.45 1.88
C ASP A 21 -8.20 7.04 3.32
N ALA A 22 -7.19 6.63 4.10
CA ALA A 22 -7.34 6.40 5.54
C ALA A 22 -7.83 7.68 6.25
N TRP A 23 -7.21 8.84 5.95
CA TRP A 23 -7.60 10.11 6.53
C TRP A 23 -9.01 10.55 6.14
N ARG A 24 -9.39 10.39 4.86
CA ARG A 24 -10.76 10.68 4.40
C ARG A 24 -11.79 9.82 5.13
N THR A 25 -11.48 8.55 5.34
CA THR A 25 -12.36 7.60 6.03
C THR A 25 -12.50 7.94 7.52
N ILE A 26 -11.43 8.37 8.18
CA ILE A 26 -11.49 8.86 9.57
C ILE A 26 -12.32 10.16 9.64
N ALA A 27 -12.10 11.08 8.71
CA ALA A 27 -12.82 12.34 8.63
C ALA A 27 -14.31 12.17 8.31
N SER A 28 -14.70 11.07 7.66
CA SER A 28 -16.11 10.68 7.47
C SER A 28 -16.71 9.91 8.65
N GLU A 29 -16.02 9.88 9.80
CA GLU A 29 -16.43 9.16 11.02
C GLU A 29 -16.57 7.64 10.82
N GLY A 30 -15.80 7.08 9.88
CA GLY A 30 -15.75 5.67 9.55
C GLY A 30 -16.12 5.36 8.10
N PRO A 31 -16.16 4.07 7.72
CA PRO A 31 -15.95 2.90 8.58
C PRO A 31 -14.46 2.69 8.97
N TYR A 32 -14.17 2.57 10.27
CA TYR A 32 -12.80 2.62 10.80
C TYR A 32 -11.92 1.41 10.44
N ASP A 33 -12.53 0.26 10.17
CA ASP A 33 -11.85 -0.91 9.63
C ASP A 33 -11.27 -0.63 8.23
N THR A 34 -12.00 0.12 7.40
CA THR A 34 -11.53 0.59 6.09
C THR A 34 -10.37 1.58 6.24
N ALA A 35 -10.45 2.49 7.23
CA ALA A 35 -9.33 3.38 7.54
C ALA A 35 -8.07 2.59 7.96
N CYS A 36 -8.22 1.56 8.81
CA CYS A 36 -7.13 0.68 9.22
C CYS A 36 -6.54 -0.11 8.06
N PHE A 37 -7.37 -0.61 7.14
CA PHE A 37 -6.93 -1.29 5.92
C PHE A 37 -6.04 -0.38 5.08
N HIS A 38 -6.48 0.85 4.81
CA HIS A 38 -5.70 1.82 4.06
C HIS A 38 -4.41 2.24 4.80
N ALA A 39 -4.44 2.38 6.13
CA ALA A 39 -3.23 2.64 6.91
C ALA A 39 -2.21 1.49 6.81
N GLN A 40 -2.65 0.23 6.89
CA GLN A 40 -1.79 -0.94 6.68
C GLN A 40 -1.17 -0.93 5.27
N GLN A 41 -1.99 -0.63 4.26
CA GLN A 41 -1.56 -0.57 2.87
C GLN A 41 -0.51 0.52 2.63
N ALA A 42 -0.68 1.70 3.22
CA ALA A 42 0.29 2.79 3.16
C ALA A 42 1.65 2.35 3.74
N VAL A 43 1.66 1.80 4.96
CA VAL A 43 2.89 1.33 5.62
C VAL A 43 3.62 0.30 4.77
N GLU A 44 2.89 -0.69 4.25
CA GLU A 44 3.51 -1.73 3.43
C GLU A 44 4.13 -1.18 2.15
N LYS A 45 3.46 -0.23 1.48
CA LYS A 45 3.97 0.37 0.25
C LYS A 45 5.18 1.28 0.51
N TYR A 46 5.21 2.01 1.63
CA TYR A 46 6.42 2.72 2.07
C TYR A 46 7.59 1.77 2.35
N LEU A 47 7.33 0.62 2.97
CA LEU A 47 8.38 -0.38 3.21
C LEU A 47 8.89 -0.99 1.90
N LYS A 48 8.01 -1.24 0.91
CA LYS A 48 8.42 -1.69 -0.43
C LYS A 48 9.33 -0.69 -1.12
N ASP A 49 8.98 0.60 -1.06
CA ASP A 49 9.81 1.70 -1.57
C ASP A 49 11.22 1.67 -0.97
N VAL A 50 11.31 1.66 0.36
CA VAL A 50 12.59 1.65 1.09
C VAL A 50 13.46 0.45 0.70
N LEU A 51 12.86 -0.73 0.58
CA LEU A 51 13.57 -1.96 0.20
C LEU A 51 13.99 -1.95 -1.28
N ALA A 52 13.15 -1.43 -2.18
CA ALA A 52 13.46 -1.25 -3.60
C ALA A 52 14.62 -0.26 -3.79
N TRP A 53 14.62 0.83 -3.02
CA TRP A 53 15.70 1.82 -3.04
C TRP A 53 17.02 1.25 -2.51
N ARG A 54 16.98 0.50 -1.40
CA ARG A 54 18.18 -0.16 -0.81
C ARG A 54 18.69 -1.37 -1.58
N SER A 55 18.01 -1.82 -2.63
CA SER A 55 18.34 -3.06 -3.37
C SER A 55 18.37 -4.32 -2.49
N LEU A 56 17.56 -4.37 -1.43
CA LEU A 56 17.47 -5.52 -0.52
C LEU A 56 16.33 -6.49 -0.91
N GLY A 57 15.81 -6.38 -2.14
CA GLY A 57 14.47 -6.84 -2.49
C GLY A 57 14.36 -7.63 -3.80
N ASP A 58 15.37 -8.37 -4.24
CA ASP A 58 15.29 -9.06 -5.54
C ASP A 58 14.36 -10.32 -5.53
N GLY A 59 13.52 -10.51 -4.50
CA GLY A 59 12.61 -11.66 -4.35
C GLY A 59 11.19 -11.36 -3.85
N TRP A 60 10.79 -10.09 -3.63
CA TRP A 60 9.49 -9.78 -3.00
C TRP A 60 8.27 -9.86 -3.93
N GLU A 61 8.47 -9.81 -5.25
CA GLU A 61 7.36 -9.87 -6.22
C GLU A 61 6.52 -11.16 -6.08
N VAL A 62 7.14 -12.26 -5.64
CA VAL A 62 6.47 -13.56 -5.44
C VAL A 62 5.63 -13.56 -4.15
N VAL A 63 6.10 -12.91 -3.09
CA VAL A 63 5.41 -12.87 -1.79
C VAL A 63 4.21 -11.93 -1.83
N LEU A 64 4.30 -10.82 -2.57
CA LEU A 64 3.30 -9.75 -2.54
C LEU A 64 2.19 -9.90 -3.61
N LYS A 65 2.46 -10.56 -4.74
CA LYS A 65 1.41 -10.86 -5.73
C LYS A 65 0.26 -11.67 -5.14
N LYS A 66 0.54 -12.53 -4.16
CA LYS A 66 -0.47 -13.35 -3.49
C LYS A 66 -1.39 -12.54 -2.55
N ARG A 67 -0.90 -11.45 -1.96
CA ARG A 67 -1.70 -10.63 -1.03
C ARG A 67 -2.56 -9.58 -1.73
N ASN A 68 -2.15 -9.08 -2.90
CA ASN A 68 -2.93 -8.12 -3.67
C ASN A 68 -4.08 -8.75 -4.47
N SER A 69 -4.02 -10.05 -4.81
CA SER A 69 -5.15 -10.78 -5.38
C SER A 69 -6.23 -11.13 -4.35
N ASP A 70 -5.81 -11.30 -3.08
CA ASP A 70 -6.68 -11.75 -2.00
C ASP A 70 -7.24 -10.56 -1.18
N ALA A 71 -6.77 -9.34 -1.44
CA ALA A 71 -7.25 -8.09 -0.84
C ALA A 71 -8.60 -7.60 -1.41
N GLY A 72 -9.43 -8.52 -1.91
CA GLY A 72 -10.82 -8.28 -2.25
C GLY A 72 -11.67 -8.01 -1.01
N PHE A 73 -11.34 -6.96 -0.25
CA PHE A 73 -12.23 -6.40 0.73
C PHE A 73 -13.46 -5.90 -0.02
N VAL A 74 -14.50 -6.72 -0.04
CA VAL A 74 -15.85 -6.32 -0.38
C VAL A 74 -16.41 -5.69 0.91
N PRO A 75 -16.56 -4.36 0.99
CA PRO A 75 -17.21 -3.77 2.16
C PRO A 75 -18.60 -4.38 2.33
N PRO A 76 -19.08 -4.63 3.56
CA PRO A 76 -20.46 -5.04 3.76
C PRO A 76 -21.36 -4.01 3.09
N ALA A 77 -22.25 -4.47 2.21
CA ALA A 77 -23.29 -3.62 1.64
C ALA A 77 -24.10 -3.07 2.82
N GLY A 78 -24.05 -1.74 2.99
CA GLY A 78 -24.89 -1.03 3.96
C GLY A 78 -26.37 -1.23 3.66
#